data_AF-A0A7S4HAA9-F1
#
_entry.id   AF-A0A7S4HAA9-F1
#
_cell.length_a   1.000
_cell.length_b   1.000
_cell.length_c   1.000
_cell.angle_alpha   90.00
_cell.angle_beta   90.00
_cell.angle_gamma   90.00
#
_symmetry.space_group_name_H-M   'P 1'
#
loop_
_entity.id
_entity.type
_entity.pdbx_description
1 polymer ?
#
loop_
_entity_poly.entity_id
_entity_poly.type
_entity_poly.pdbx_seq_one_letter_code
_entity_poly.pdbx_strand_id
1 'polypeptide(L)'
;QQMMRVILLLAAIAATCAIPTSPASKTSSVDDEIHLAFISWKNKFEKVYDGAEHLARFAVFKANMEIIRAHNALYELGEETFSMAANQFADMTAEEFKRTVLGYKPELKGKRLLQGLNSGKNCTHRSNNSTRPKAIDWRTKSAVTPVKNQGQCGSCWSFSTTGAVEGAWVVAGHPLISLSEEELVQCDTKSDQGCNGGLMDNAYAWIIQNGGIAAEDVYPYISGNGTTGVCHVAFLSKKVASISDWCDLKPEDESDLELALVQQPVAVAIEADQSSFQFYNGGVLPAKKCGTKLDHGVLAV
;
A
#
# COMPACT_ATOMS: atom_id res chain seq x y z
N GLN A 1 -66.63 -35.28 79.70
CA GLN A 1 -65.50 -35.36 80.65
C GLN A 1 -64.24 -35.03 79.86
N GLN A 2 -63.67 -33.84 80.11
CA GLN A 2 -62.33 -33.67 80.68
C GLN A 2 -61.21 -34.07 79.70
N MET A 3 -60.18 -33.29 79.43
CA MET A 3 -59.73 -32.04 80.01
C MET A 3 -58.67 -31.44 79.07
N MET A 4 -58.77 -30.13 78.91
CA MET A 4 -57.78 -29.19 78.41
C MET A 4 -56.33 -29.48 78.86
N ARG A 5 -55.36 -29.45 77.92
CA ARG A 5 -53.98 -28.98 78.18
C ARG A 5 -53.40 -28.30 76.93
N VAL A 6 -53.19 -27.00 77.07
CA VAL A 6 -52.44 -26.11 76.20
C VAL A 6 -50.94 -26.31 76.47
N ILE A 7 -50.13 -26.46 75.43
CA ILE A 7 -48.67 -26.27 75.50
C ILE A 7 -48.28 -25.35 74.34
N LEU A 8 -47.86 -24.13 74.70
CA LEU A 8 -47.19 -23.18 73.83
C LEU A 8 -45.78 -23.68 73.50
N LEU A 9 -45.42 -23.70 72.22
CA LEU A 9 -44.04 -23.82 71.75
C LEU A 9 -43.79 -22.77 70.66
N LEU A 10 -43.03 -21.75 71.05
CA LEU A 10 -42.37 -20.77 70.19
C LEU A 10 -41.18 -21.43 69.49
N ALA A 11 -41.08 -21.37 68.15
CA ALA A 11 -39.78 -21.46 67.46
C ALA A 11 -39.84 -20.96 65.99
N ALA A 12 -39.13 -19.85 65.77
CA ALA A 12 -38.36 -19.45 64.57
C ALA A 12 -38.98 -19.57 63.17
N ILE A 13 -39.43 -18.43 62.63
CA ILE A 13 -39.55 -18.22 61.18
C ILE A 13 -38.13 -17.99 60.63
N ALA A 14 -37.56 -18.98 59.95
CA ALA A 14 -36.37 -18.79 59.14
C ALA A 14 -36.75 -18.08 57.84
N ALA A 15 -36.58 -16.75 57.79
CA ALA A 15 -36.63 -16.01 56.55
C ALA A 15 -35.36 -16.29 55.74
N THR A 16 -35.43 -17.24 54.80
CA THR A 16 -34.38 -17.42 53.81
C THR A 16 -34.37 -16.21 52.88
N CYS A 17 -33.42 -15.31 53.10
CA CYS A 17 -33.11 -14.24 52.16
C CYS A 17 -32.50 -14.90 50.91
N ALA A 18 -33.33 -15.22 49.93
CA ALA A 18 -32.86 -15.58 48.60
C ALA A 18 -32.30 -14.30 47.97
N ILE A 19 -30.97 -14.14 48.04
CA ILE A 19 -30.26 -13.10 47.30
C ILE A 19 -30.49 -13.41 45.80
N PRO A 20 -31.13 -12.51 45.03
CA PRO A 20 -31.17 -12.69 43.58
C PRO A 20 -29.73 -12.55 43.09
N THR A 21 -29.10 -13.67 42.72
CA THR A 21 -27.84 -13.65 41.99
C THR A 21 -28.13 -13.06 40.61
N SER A 22 -27.87 -11.77 40.44
CA SER A 22 -27.78 -11.16 39.11
C SER A 22 -26.85 -12.02 38.25
N PRO A 23 -27.21 -12.36 37.00
CA PRO A 23 -26.29 -13.05 36.12
C PRO A 23 -25.04 -12.19 35.97
N ALA A 24 -23.88 -12.74 36.31
CA ALA A 24 -22.61 -12.07 36.09
C ALA A 24 -22.48 -11.76 34.59
N SER A 25 -22.58 -10.49 34.23
CA SER A 25 -22.20 -10.01 32.90
C SER A 25 -20.74 -10.38 32.69
N LYS A 26 -20.45 -11.39 31.87
CA LYS A 26 -19.11 -11.65 31.36
C LYS A 26 -18.72 -10.47 30.47
N THR A 27 -18.10 -9.46 31.06
CA THR A 27 -17.34 -8.46 30.31
C THR A 27 -16.24 -9.21 29.56
N SER A 28 -16.27 -9.23 28.22
CA SER A 28 -15.19 -9.81 27.41
C SER A 28 -13.88 -9.10 27.75
N SER A 29 -12.78 -9.85 27.82
CA SER A 29 -11.48 -9.22 28.00
C SER A 29 -11.13 -8.41 26.75
N VAL A 30 -10.28 -7.38 26.88
CA VAL A 30 -9.75 -6.63 25.73
C VAL A 30 -9.09 -7.56 24.71
N ASP A 31 -8.48 -8.65 25.18
CA ASP A 31 -7.87 -9.67 24.32
C ASP A 31 -8.92 -10.47 23.53
N ASP A 32 -10.08 -10.77 24.11
CA ASP A 32 -11.19 -11.42 23.41
C ASP A 32 -11.74 -10.52 22.28
N GLU A 33 -11.87 -9.21 22.54
CA GLU A 33 -12.33 -8.25 21.55
C GLU A 33 -11.36 -8.09 20.37
N ILE A 34 -10.06 -7.97 20.66
CA ILE A 34 -9.02 -7.89 19.62
C ILE A 34 -8.96 -9.20 18.83
N HIS A 35 -9.15 -10.35 19.48
CA HIS A 35 -9.20 -11.63 18.79
C HIS A 35 -10.40 -11.73 17.83
N LEU A 36 -11.59 -11.31 18.24
CA LEU A 36 -12.75 -11.24 17.35
C LEU A 36 -12.51 -10.30 16.17
N ALA A 37 -11.87 -9.15 16.40
CA ALA A 37 -11.46 -8.24 15.34
C ALA A 37 -10.47 -8.89 14.37
N PHE A 38 -9.51 -9.67 14.87
CA PHE A 38 -8.56 -10.42 14.03
C PHE A 38 -9.25 -11.48 13.17
N ILE A 39 -10.21 -12.23 13.72
CA ILE A 39 -10.98 -13.20 12.95
C ILE A 39 -11.80 -12.51 11.85
N SER A 40 -12.47 -11.40 12.17
CA SER A 40 -13.19 -10.60 11.17
C SER A 40 -12.26 -10.04 10.10
N TRP A 41 -11.09 -9.56 10.49
CA TRP A 41 -10.08 -9.02 9.58
C TRP A 41 -9.53 -10.12 8.66
N LYS A 42 -9.22 -11.31 9.18
CA LYS A 42 -8.78 -12.46 8.39
C LYS A 42 -9.80 -12.81 7.32
N ASN A 43 -11.08 -12.85 7.68
CA ASN A 43 -12.15 -13.15 6.72
C ASN A 43 -12.25 -12.07 5.64
N LYS A 44 -12.14 -10.79 6.01
CA LYS A 44 -12.18 -9.66 5.06
C LYS A 44 -11.03 -9.69 4.05
N PHE A 45 -9.84 -10.09 4.48
CA PHE A 45 -8.62 -10.13 3.65
C PHE A 45 -8.22 -11.55 3.23
N GLU A 46 -9.15 -12.51 3.34
CA GLU A 46 -8.99 -13.91 2.92
C GLU A 46 -7.71 -14.59 3.46
N LYS A 47 -7.33 -14.26 4.70
CA LYS A 47 -6.14 -14.82 5.34
C LYS A 47 -6.43 -16.16 6.00
N VAL A 48 -5.61 -17.16 5.71
CA VAL A 48 -5.71 -18.52 6.27
C VAL A 48 -4.44 -18.86 7.05
N TYR A 49 -4.58 -19.04 8.37
CA TYR A 49 -3.51 -19.38 9.30
C TYR A 49 -4.04 -20.35 10.35
N ASP A 50 -3.25 -21.35 10.71
CA ASP A 50 -3.52 -22.32 11.77
C ASP A 50 -2.34 -22.44 12.76
N GLY A 51 -2.56 -23.21 13.83
CA GLY A 51 -1.52 -23.57 14.80
C GLY A 51 -0.66 -22.40 15.29
N ALA A 52 0.66 -22.55 15.16
CA ALA A 52 1.63 -21.57 15.61
C ALA A 52 1.62 -20.28 14.76
N GLU A 53 1.35 -20.38 13.45
CA GLU A 53 1.29 -19.21 12.58
C GLU A 53 0.13 -18.29 12.95
N HIS A 54 -1.03 -18.88 13.28
CA HIS A 54 -2.18 -18.11 13.75
C HIS A 54 -1.82 -17.26 14.97
N LEU A 55 -1.15 -17.84 15.96
CA LEU A 55 -0.74 -17.14 17.18
C LEU A 55 0.29 -16.04 16.88
N ALA A 56 1.24 -16.30 15.99
CA ALA A 56 2.24 -15.32 15.58
C ALA A 56 1.61 -14.13 14.84
N ARG A 57 0.74 -14.40 13.85
CA ARG A 57 0.02 -13.38 13.08
C ARG A 57 -0.94 -12.58 13.95
N PHE A 58 -1.60 -13.22 14.91
CA PHE A 58 -2.44 -12.53 15.89
C PHE A 58 -1.64 -11.58 16.78
N ALA A 59 -0.46 -11.99 17.24
CA ALA A 59 0.41 -11.13 18.05
C ALA A 59 0.87 -9.88 17.27
N VAL A 60 1.26 -10.04 16.00
CA VAL A 60 1.61 -8.92 15.12
C VAL A 60 0.41 -8.00 14.88
N PHE A 61 -0.75 -8.59 14.56
CA PHE A 61 -1.99 -7.83 14.39
C PHE A 61 -2.34 -7.00 15.62
N LYS A 62 -2.27 -7.60 16.81
CA LYS A 62 -2.51 -6.91 18.09
C LYS A 62 -1.57 -5.70 18.25
N ALA A 63 -0.27 -5.88 18.03
CA ALA A 63 0.71 -4.81 18.14
C ALA A 63 0.44 -3.67 17.13
N ASN A 64 0.10 -4.00 15.89
CA ASN A 64 -0.25 -3.01 14.87
C ASN A 64 -1.55 -2.25 15.21
N MET A 65 -2.55 -2.93 15.81
CA MET A 65 -3.77 -2.27 16.27
C MET A 65 -3.51 -1.28 17.41
N GLU A 66 -2.53 -1.52 18.27
CA GLU A 66 -2.12 -0.55 19.30
C GLU A 66 -1.51 0.71 18.69
N ILE A 67 -0.66 0.57 17.67
CA ILE A 67 -0.10 1.70 16.91
C ILE A 67 -1.22 2.52 16.27
N ILE A 68 -2.16 1.86 15.58
CA ILE A 68 -3.29 2.51 14.91
C ILE A 68 -4.17 3.26 15.91
N ARG A 69 -4.50 2.63 17.04
CA ARG A 69 -5.33 3.25 18.09
C ARG A 69 -4.65 4.47 18.71
N ALA A 70 -3.36 4.37 19.04
CA ALA A 70 -2.61 5.48 19.62
C ALA A 70 -2.54 6.67 18.65
N HIS A 71 -2.28 6.42 17.36
CA HIS A 71 -2.29 7.48 16.34
C HIS A 71 -3.67 8.11 16.18
N ASN A 72 -4.73 7.31 16.08
CA ASN A 72 -6.08 7.83 15.87
C ASN A 72 -6.60 8.63 17.07
N ALA A 73 -6.16 8.33 18.30
CA ALA A 73 -6.46 9.18 19.45
C ALA A 73 -5.90 10.61 19.28
N LEU A 74 -4.70 10.76 18.71
CA LEU A 74 -4.12 12.07 18.40
C LEU A 74 -4.84 12.75 17.23
N TYR A 75 -5.27 11.98 16.23
CA TYR A 75 -6.09 12.48 15.12
C TYR A 75 -7.43 13.04 15.61
N GLU A 76 -8.11 12.35 16.53
CA GLU A 76 -9.37 12.81 17.15
C GLU A 76 -9.20 14.10 17.98
N LEU A 77 -8.01 14.31 18.55
CA LEU A 77 -7.64 15.55 19.23
C LEU A 77 -7.20 16.67 18.27
N GLY A 78 -7.09 16.40 16.96
CA GLY A 78 -6.62 17.36 15.96
C GLY A 78 -5.10 17.58 15.96
N GLU A 79 -4.33 16.74 16.66
CA GLU A 79 -2.86 16.81 16.71
C GLU A 79 -2.18 16.14 15.50
N GLU A 80 -2.93 15.29 14.79
CA GLU A 80 -2.54 14.66 13.54
C GLU A 80 -3.52 15.02 12.41
N THR A 81 -3.04 15.02 11.17
CA THR A 81 -3.80 15.46 9.98
C THR A 81 -4.34 14.29 9.14
N PHE A 82 -4.11 13.05 9.58
CA PHE A 82 -4.54 11.84 8.89
C PHE A 82 -4.91 10.74 9.89
N SER A 83 -5.73 9.80 9.43
CA SER A 83 -6.14 8.61 10.18
C SER A 83 -5.44 7.36 9.66
N MET A 84 -5.31 6.37 10.54
CA MET A 84 -4.84 5.03 10.21
C MET A 84 -5.96 3.99 10.34
N ALA A 85 -5.88 2.90 9.59
CA ALA A 85 -6.79 1.77 9.73
C ALA A 85 -6.11 0.43 9.42
N ALA A 86 -6.67 -0.65 9.96
CA ALA A 86 -6.23 -2.00 9.62
C ALA A 86 -6.56 -2.31 8.14
N ASN A 87 -5.52 -2.55 7.36
CA ASN A 87 -5.60 -2.97 5.95
C ASN A 87 -5.00 -4.38 5.78
N GLN A 88 -4.77 -4.81 4.55
CA GLN A 88 -4.24 -6.15 4.22
C GLN A 88 -2.86 -6.45 4.82
N PHE A 89 -2.15 -5.43 5.32
CA PHE A 89 -0.81 -5.54 5.92
C PHE A 89 -0.83 -5.55 7.45
N ALA A 90 -2.01 -5.54 8.08
CA ALA A 90 -2.11 -5.45 9.54
C ALA A 90 -1.50 -6.66 10.28
N ASP A 91 -1.26 -7.79 9.61
CA ASP A 91 -0.58 -8.96 10.15
C ASP A 91 0.92 -9.06 9.80
N MET A 92 1.48 -8.01 9.19
CA MET A 92 2.89 -7.92 8.83
C MET A 92 3.66 -7.08 9.85
N THR A 93 4.84 -7.54 10.21
CA THR A 93 5.85 -6.71 10.87
C THR A 93 6.39 -5.65 9.90
N ALA A 94 6.99 -4.59 10.42
CA ALA A 94 7.63 -3.57 9.58
C ALA A 94 8.69 -4.17 8.63
N GLU A 95 9.48 -5.15 9.10
CA GLU A 95 10.49 -5.82 8.29
C GLU A 95 9.89 -6.71 7.19
N GLU A 96 8.79 -7.42 7.47
CA GLU A 96 8.07 -8.18 6.44
C GLU A 96 7.49 -7.26 5.38
N PHE A 97 6.83 -6.17 5.80
CA PHE A 97 6.26 -5.17 4.90
C PHE A 97 7.35 -4.57 3.99
N LYS A 98 8.44 -4.10 4.60
CA LYS A 98 9.60 -3.54 3.89
C LYS A 98 10.19 -4.50 2.87
N ARG A 99 10.36 -5.78 3.22
CA ARG A 99 11.01 -6.76 2.35
C ARG A 99 10.11 -7.25 1.20
N THR A 100 8.79 -7.27 1.39
CA THR A 100 7.88 -7.95 0.45
C THR A 100 7.00 -7.00 -0.36
N VAL A 101 6.73 -5.79 0.14
CA VAL A 101 5.84 -4.83 -0.52
C VAL A 101 6.64 -3.68 -1.15
N LEU A 102 7.81 -3.36 -0.61
CA LEU A 102 8.66 -2.28 -1.12
C LEU A 102 9.70 -2.85 -2.10
N GLY A 103 10.25 -1.99 -2.95
CA GLY A 103 11.08 -2.48 -4.05
C GLY A 103 11.74 -1.42 -4.93
N TYR A 104 11.65 -0.15 -4.59
CA TYR A 104 12.43 0.87 -5.28
C TYR A 104 13.90 0.77 -4.85
N LYS A 105 14.81 0.77 -5.83
CA LYS A 105 16.26 0.62 -5.62
C LYS A 105 17.05 1.79 -6.19
N PRO A 106 17.23 2.89 -5.44
CA PRO A 106 17.95 4.07 -5.91
C PRO A 106 19.41 3.75 -6.28
N GLU A 107 20.01 2.73 -5.67
CA GLU A 107 21.38 2.32 -5.92
C GLU A 107 21.61 1.72 -7.32
N LEU A 108 20.54 1.41 -8.08
CA LEU A 108 20.66 0.95 -9.47
C LEU A 108 20.90 2.11 -10.45
N LYS A 109 20.64 3.36 -10.04
CA LYS A 109 20.78 4.54 -10.88
C LYS A 109 22.23 4.67 -11.37
N GLY A 110 22.39 4.86 -12.68
CA GLY A 110 23.71 5.04 -13.32
C GLY A 110 24.60 3.79 -13.42
N LYS A 111 24.23 2.65 -12.80
CA LYS A 111 25.11 1.46 -12.76
C LYS A 111 24.96 0.54 -13.97
N ARG A 112 23.81 0.54 -14.63
CA ARG A 112 23.46 -0.46 -15.66
C ARG A 112 22.65 0.07 -16.83
N LEU A 113 22.52 1.39 -16.96
CA LEU A 113 21.81 1.99 -18.10
C LEU A 113 22.42 1.45 -19.39
N LEU A 114 21.57 0.76 -20.15
CA LEU A 114 21.93 0.02 -21.34
C LEU A 114 22.65 0.98 -22.31
N GLN A 115 23.90 0.66 -22.66
CA GLN A 115 24.80 1.50 -23.43
C GLN A 115 24.10 2.13 -24.66
N GLY A 116 24.12 3.46 -24.77
CA GLY A 116 23.67 4.18 -25.97
C GLY A 116 22.41 5.03 -25.83
N LEU A 117 21.67 4.93 -24.72
CA LEU A 117 20.61 5.91 -24.39
C LEU A 117 21.23 7.08 -23.62
N ASN A 118 20.93 8.32 -24.03
CA ASN A 118 21.25 9.53 -23.28
C ASN A 118 20.35 9.60 -22.04
N SER A 119 20.66 8.74 -21.09
CA SER A 119 19.87 8.43 -19.90
C SER A 119 19.99 9.54 -18.86
N GLY A 120 18.88 9.89 -18.18
CA GLY A 120 18.93 10.78 -17.02
C GLY A 120 19.35 12.22 -17.34
N LYS A 121 18.89 12.77 -18.48
CA LYS A 121 18.98 14.21 -18.67
C LYS A 121 18.10 14.87 -17.61
N ASN A 122 18.70 15.71 -16.78
CA ASN A 122 17.92 16.59 -15.92
C ASN A 122 17.08 17.50 -16.82
N CYS A 123 15.76 17.37 -16.74
CA CYS A 123 14.86 18.36 -17.30
C CYS A 123 14.58 19.41 -16.22
N THR A 124 14.39 20.64 -16.66
CA THR A 124 13.85 21.69 -15.80
C THR A 124 12.61 22.22 -16.47
N HIS A 125 11.49 22.17 -15.78
CA HIS A 125 10.28 22.74 -16.29
C HIS A 125 10.30 24.22 -15.97
N ARG A 126 10.29 25.05 -17.02
CA ARG A 126 10.19 26.50 -16.87
C ARG A 126 8.76 26.91 -17.19
N SER A 127 8.06 27.48 -16.23
CA SER A 127 6.83 28.21 -16.51
C SER A 127 6.80 29.54 -15.75
N ASN A 128 6.02 30.49 -16.27
CA ASN A 128 5.63 31.65 -15.51
C ASN A 128 4.62 31.20 -14.45
N ASN A 129 4.97 31.37 -13.16
CA ASN A 129 4.12 31.04 -12.00
C ASN A 129 2.66 31.55 -12.11
N SER A 130 2.39 32.55 -12.95
CA SER A 130 1.05 33.08 -13.23
C SER A 130 0.09 32.12 -13.94
N THR A 131 0.53 30.95 -14.39
CA THR A 131 -0.29 29.98 -15.14
C THR A 131 -0.49 28.63 -14.46
N ARG A 132 0.05 28.43 -13.25
CA ARG A 132 -0.12 27.15 -12.52
C ARG A 132 -1.56 27.04 -11.99
N PRO A 133 -2.29 25.95 -12.30
CA PRO A 133 -3.59 25.70 -11.69
C PRO A 133 -3.43 25.47 -10.18
N LYS A 134 -4.44 25.87 -9.39
CA LYS A 134 -4.42 25.69 -7.92
C LYS A 134 -4.51 24.23 -7.49
N ALA A 135 -5.06 23.36 -8.35
CA ALA A 135 -5.19 21.93 -8.12
C ALA A 135 -5.23 21.21 -9.47
N ILE A 136 -4.69 20.00 -9.49
CA ILE A 136 -4.75 19.07 -10.62
C ILE A 136 -5.17 17.71 -10.08
N ASP A 137 -5.98 17.02 -10.86
CA ASP A 137 -6.34 15.62 -10.63
C ASP A 137 -6.44 14.91 -11.99
N TRP A 138 -5.41 14.15 -12.35
CA TRP A 138 -5.34 13.42 -13.61
C TRP A 138 -6.37 12.29 -13.72
N ARG A 139 -6.98 11.85 -12.61
CA ARG A 139 -8.09 10.88 -12.64
C ARG A 139 -9.31 11.48 -13.33
N THR A 140 -9.53 12.78 -13.19
CA THR A 140 -10.61 13.50 -13.88
C THR A 140 -10.35 13.72 -15.38
N LYS A 141 -9.12 13.45 -15.83
CA LYS A 141 -8.65 13.65 -17.22
C LYS A 141 -8.50 12.34 -18.00
N SER A 142 -9.00 11.22 -17.47
CA SER A 142 -8.88 9.89 -18.11
C SER A 142 -7.44 9.45 -18.40
N ALA A 143 -6.47 9.93 -17.61
CA ALA A 143 -5.05 9.62 -17.77
C ALA A 143 -4.52 8.67 -16.67
N VAL A 144 -5.42 8.01 -15.94
CA VAL A 144 -5.08 7.14 -14.79
C VAL A 144 -5.95 5.90 -14.87
N THR A 145 -5.33 4.73 -14.88
CA THR A 145 -6.00 3.42 -14.82
C THR A 145 -6.56 3.14 -13.43
N PRO A 146 -7.45 2.13 -13.27
CA PRO A 146 -7.85 1.67 -11.94
C PRO A 146 -6.63 1.27 -11.09
N VAL A 147 -6.71 1.50 -9.78
CA VAL A 147 -5.65 1.09 -8.84
C VAL A 147 -5.41 -0.42 -8.95
N LYS A 148 -4.15 -0.81 -9.15
CA LYS A 148 -3.69 -2.20 -9.25
C LYS A 148 -3.09 -2.68 -7.92
N ASN A 149 -2.69 -3.95 -7.84
CA ASN A 149 -2.13 -4.55 -6.62
C ASN A 149 -0.90 -5.42 -6.93
N GLN A 150 0.27 -4.98 -6.47
CA GLN A 150 1.54 -5.70 -6.63
C GLN A 150 1.71 -6.93 -5.72
N GLY A 151 0.82 -7.11 -4.74
CA GLY A 151 0.92 -8.22 -3.78
C GLY A 151 2.22 -8.20 -2.96
N GLN A 152 2.88 -9.35 -2.88
CA GLN A 152 4.11 -9.60 -2.10
C GLN A 152 5.38 -9.55 -2.95
N CYS A 153 5.32 -8.89 -4.09
CA CYS A 153 6.44 -8.67 -4.99
C CYS A 153 6.92 -7.23 -4.84
N GLY A 154 8.22 -7.01 -4.68
CA GLY A 154 8.83 -5.68 -4.68
C GLY A 154 8.87 -5.03 -6.08
N SER A 155 7.74 -5.02 -6.79
CA SER A 155 7.62 -4.52 -8.16
C SER A 155 7.01 -3.12 -8.26
N CYS A 156 6.93 -2.35 -7.16
CA CYS A 156 6.40 -0.99 -7.16
C CYS A 156 7.02 -0.07 -8.24
N TRP A 157 8.31 -0.30 -8.57
CA TRP A 157 9.01 0.38 -9.65
C TRP A 157 8.33 0.16 -11.01
N SER A 158 7.87 -1.07 -11.29
CA SER A 158 7.17 -1.41 -12.54
C SER A 158 5.80 -0.73 -12.59
N PHE A 159 5.03 -0.76 -11.50
CA PHE A 159 3.73 -0.08 -11.40
C PHE A 159 3.84 1.45 -11.52
N SER A 160 4.87 2.04 -10.91
CA SER A 160 5.16 3.48 -11.03
C SER A 160 5.51 3.86 -12.47
N THR A 161 6.34 3.04 -13.14
CA THR A 161 6.69 3.21 -14.55
C THR A 161 5.47 3.08 -15.46
N THR A 162 4.71 1.99 -15.39
CA THR A 162 3.55 1.77 -16.26
C THR A 162 2.54 2.89 -16.07
N GLY A 163 2.20 3.26 -14.83
CA GLY A 163 1.27 4.35 -14.56
C GLY A 163 1.69 5.71 -15.17
N ALA A 164 2.99 6.02 -15.17
CA ALA A 164 3.50 7.23 -15.80
C ALA A 164 3.47 7.15 -17.33
N VAL A 165 3.80 5.99 -17.92
CA VAL A 165 3.69 5.78 -19.38
C VAL A 165 2.23 5.82 -19.83
N GLU A 166 1.32 5.19 -19.10
CA GLU A 166 -0.12 5.23 -19.34
C GLU A 166 -0.64 6.67 -19.41
N GLY A 167 -0.28 7.50 -18.42
CA GLY A 167 -0.65 8.90 -18.37
C GLY A 167 -0.04 9.73 -19.50
N ALA A 168 1.26 9.55 -19.77
CA ALA A 168 1.97 10.24 -20.86
C ALA A 168 1.39 9.87 -22.24
N TRP A 169 1.01 8.61 -22.43
CA TRP A 169 0.40 8.11 -23.67
C TRP A 169 -0.95 8.80 -23.94
N VAL A 170 -1.78 8.96 -22.91
CA VAL A 170 -3.04 9.71 -23.02
C VAL A 170 -2.79 11.19 -23.34
N VAL A 171 -1.83 11.82 -22.68
CA VAL A 171 -1.45 13.22 -22.94
C VAL A 171 -0.97 13.42 -24.39
N ALA A 172 -0.33 12.41 -24.98
CA ALA A 172 0.07 12.41 -26.38
C ALA A 172 -1.09 12.21 -27.38
N GLY A 173 -2.34 12.04 -26.91
CA GLY A 173 -3.54 11.92 -27.74
C GLY A 173 -3.97 10.49 -28.06
N HIS A 174 -3.40 9.50 -27.36
CA HIS A 174 -3.79 8.10 -27.49
C HIS A 174 -4.86 7.70 -26.47
N PRO A 175 -5.60 6.59 -26.70
CA PRO A 175 -6.52 6.07 -25.70
C PRO A 175 -5.78 5.56 -24.46
N LEU A 176 -6.45 5.60 -23.30
CA LEU A 176 -5.95 4.99 -22.07
C LEU A 176 -5.92 3.46 -22.23
N ILE A 177 -4.76 2.86 -21.99
CA ILE A 177 -4.53 1.41 -22.06
C ILE A 177 -3.83 1.00 -20.77
N SER A 178 -4.28 -0.06 -20.12
CA SER A 178 -3.56 -0.65 -18.97
C SER A 178 -2.34 -1.42 -19.50
N LEU A 179 -1.13 -1.00 -19.12
CA LEU A 179 0.13 -1.60 -19.56
C LEU A 179 0.57 -2.70 -18.60
N SER A 180 1.36 -3.65 -19.11
CA SER A 180 1.81 -4.83 -18.38
C SER A 180 2.97 -4.52 -17.45
N GLU A 181 2.73 -4.55 -16.14
CA GLU A 181 3.82 -4.54 -15.17
C GLU A 181 4.66 -5.82 -15.23
N GLU A 182 4.01 -6.95 -15.53
CA GLU A 182 4.65 -8.26 -15.56
C GLU A 182 5.75 -8.34 -16.61
N GLU A 183 5.54 -7.72 -17.78
CA GLU A 183 6.56 -7.71 -18.84
C GLU A 183 7.85 -7.05 -18.35
N LEU A 184 7.75 -5.93 -17.63
CA LEU A 184 8.92 -5.29 -17.01
C LEU A 184 9.54 -6.19 -15.93
N VAL A 185 8.71 -6.71 -15.02
CA VAL A 185 9.15 -7.56 -13.91
C VAL A 185 9.92 -8.79 -14.40
N GLN A 186 9.44 -9.44 -15.46
CA GLN A 186 10.01 -10.67 -15.98
C GLN A 186 11.13 -10.46 -17.00
N CYS A 187 11.11 -9.37 -17.77
CA CYS A 187 12.00 -9.19 -18.93
C CYS A 187 13.06 -8.09 -18.77
N ASP A 188 12.89 -7.09 -17.89
CA ASP A 188 13.96 -6.15 -17.54
C ASP A 188 14.90 -6.73 -16.48
N THR A 189 15.60 -7.79 -16.87
CA THR A 189 16.49 -8.55 -15.97
C THR A 189 17.95 -8.09 -16.00
N LYS A 190 18.30 -7.22 -16.94
CA LYS A 190 19.67 -6.71 -17.06
C LYS A 190 19.91 -5.55 -16.08
N SER A 191 18.94 -4.66 -15.97
CA SER A 191 19.04 -3.43 -15.20
C SER A 191 18.33 -3.54 -13.85
N ASP A 192 17.13 -4.14 -13.84
CA ASP A 192 16.30 -4.36 -12.66
C ASP A 192 16.27 -5.84 -12.23
N GLN A 193 15.54 -6.13 -11.14
CA GLN A 193 15.64 -7.40 -10.40
C GLN A 193 14.27 -8.04 -10.11
N GLY A 194 13.26 -7.73 -10.92
CA GLY A 194 11.91 -8.27 -10.78
C GLY A 194 11.30 -7.99 -9.41
N CYS A 195 10.83 -9.03 -8.71
CA CYS A 195 10.30 -8.90 -7.35
C CYS A 195 11.33 -8.53 -6.29
N ASN A 196 12.63 -8.56 -6.59
CA ASN A 196 13.67 -8.09 -5.69
C ASN A 196 13.95 -6.59 -5.85
N GLY A 197 13.14 -5.87 -6.64
CA GLY A 197 13.22 -4.43 -6.79
C GLY A 197 13.83 -3.94 -8.09
N GLY A 198 13.70 -2.64 -8.32
CA GLY A 198 14.07 -1.99 -9.58
C GLY A 198 13.97 -0.47 -9.51
N LEU A 199 14.16 0.19 -10.65
CA LEU A 199 14.22 1.64 -10.79
C LEU A 199 13.45 2.08 -12.03
N MET A 200 12.57 3.07 -11.89
CA MET A 200 11.73 3.52 -13.00
C MET A 200 12.53 3.96 -14.24
N ASP A 201 13.71 4.60 -14.05
CA ASP A 201 14.62 5.00 -15.14
C ASP A 201 15.09 3.81 -15.97
N ASN A 202 15.41 2.68 -15.33
CA ASN A 202 15.84 1.47 -16.02
C ASN A 202 14.69 0.88 -16.84
N ALA A 203 13.50 0.84 -16.24
CA ALA A 203 12.29 0.38 -16.90
C ALA A 203 11.92 1.25 -18.11
N TYR A 204 12.05 2.58 -18.03
CA TYR A 204 11.86 3.47 -19.19
C TYR A 204 12.89 3.18 -20.29
N ALA A 205 14.16 3.04 -19.93
CA ALA A 205 15.22 2.67 -20.86
C ALA A 205 14.91 1.33 -21.55
N TRP A 206 14.42 0.36 -20.80
CA TRP A 206 14.02 -0.94 -21.31
C TRP A 206 12.86 -0.84 -22.29
N ILE A 207 11.79 -0.10 -21.97
CA ILE A 207 10.64 0.12 -22.87
C ILE A 207 11.10 0.70 -24.21
N ILE A 208 11.99 1.68 -24.19
CA ILE A 208 12.54 2.31 -25.41
C ILE A 208 13.30 1.29 -26.26
N GLN A 209 14.18 0.50 -25.66
CA GLN A 209 14.99 -0.48 -26.39
C GLN A 209 14.19 -1.67 -26.91
N ASN A 210 13.17 -2.06 -26.16
CA ASN A 210 12.23 -3.10 -26.51
C ASN A 210 11.23 -2.65 -27.59
N GLY A 211 11.23 -1.36 -27.94
CA GLY A 211 10.34 -0.77 -28.96
C GLY A 211 8.91 -0.56 -28.47
N GLY A 212 8.68 -0.61 -27.17
CA GLY A 212 7.37 -0.46 -26.53
C GLY A 212 7.12 -1.49 -25.43
N ILE A 213 5.88 -1.56 -24.98
CA ILE A 213 5.40 -2.45 -23.92
C ILE A 213 4.00 -2.98 -24.27
N ALA A 214 3.69 -4.18 -23.81
CA ALA A 214 2.41 -4.85 -23.99
C ALA A 214 1.32 -4.33 -23.04
N ALA A 215 0.08 -4.63 -23.37
CA ALA A 215 -1.06 -4.40 -22.49
C ALA A 215 -1.13 -5.46 -21.37
N GLU A 216 -1.74 -5.09 -20.25
CA GLU A 216 -2.00 -5.97 -19.11
C GLU A 216 -2.85 -7.19 -19.48
N ASP A 217 -3.81 -7.05 -20.39
CA ASP A 217 -4.64 -8.18 -20.86
C ASP A 217 -3.88 -9.15 -21.79
N VAL A 218 -2.78 -8.69 -22.39
CA VAL A 218 -1.89 -9.49 -23.23
C VAL A 218 -0.83 -10.21 -22.41
N TYR A 219 -0.30 -9.56 -21.37
CA TYR A 219 0.72 -10.09 -20.47
C TYR A 219 0.34 -9.79 -19.01
N PRO A 220 -0.56 -10.59 -18.40
CA PRO A 220 -1.14 -10.29 -17.09
C PRO A 220 -0.14 -10.40 -15.94
N TYR A 221 -0.37 -9.60 -14.90
CA TYR A 221 0.38 -9.63 -13.65
C TYR A 221 0.16 -10.91 -12.85
N ILE A 222 1.23 -11.70 -12.69
CA ILE A 222 1.25 -12.98 -11.99
C ILE A 222 2.34 -13.06 -10.92
N SER A 223 3.23 -12.07 -10.86
CA SER A 223 4.31 -11.99 -9.89
C SER A 223 3.84 -11.66 -8.45
N GLY A 224 2.55 -11.36 -8.24
CA GLY A 224 2.02 -10.88 -6.96
C GLY A 224 2.18 -11.84 -5.75
N ASN A 225 2.58 -13.08 -5.97
CA ASN A 225 2.99 -14.01 -4.90
C ASN A 225 4.45 -13.84 -4.44
N GLY A 226 5.16 -12.85 -4.96
CA GLY A 226 6.57 -12.57 -4.66
C GLY A 226 7.58 -13.30 -5.54
N THR A 227 7.13 -13.99 -6.60
CA THR A 227 8.00 -14.72 -7.53
C THR A 227 8.04 -14.03 -8.88
N THR A 228 9.22 -13.58 -9.32
CA THR A 228 9.41 -12.92 -10.62
C THR A 228 8.93 -13.77 -11.80
N GLY A 229 9.21 -15.08 -11.81
CA GLY A 229 8.93 -15.93 -12.97
C GLY A 229 9.96 -15.78 -14.10
N VAL A 230 9.55 -16.03 -15.35
CA VAL A 230 10.43 -16.11 -16.53
C VAL A 230 9.86 -15.25 -17.65
N CYS A 231 10.71 -14.47 -18.32
CA CYS A 231 10.32 -13.67 -19.49
C CYS A 231 9.70 -14.53 -20.60
N HIS A 232 8.45 -14.25 -20.94
CA HIS A 232 7.71 -14.90 -22.01
C HIS A 232 7.92 -14.15 -23.34
N VAL A 233 8.99 -14.52 -24.04
CA VAL A 233 9.41 -13.88 -25.31
C VAL A 233 8.33 -13.80 -26.39
N ALA A 234 7.33 -14.69 -26.35
CA ALA A 234 6.21 -14.70 -27.29
C ALA A 234 5.31 -13.45 -27.19
N PHE A 235 5.31 -12.76 -26.04
CA PHE A 235 4.56 -11.51 -25.86
C PHE A 235 5.37 -10.28 -26.24
N LEU A 236 6.69 -10.41 -26.41
CA LEU A 236 7.55 -9.26 -26.72
C LEU A 236 7.24 -8.62 -28.09
N SER A 237 6.56 -9.29 -29.01
CA SER A 237 6.13 -8.66 -30.27
C SER A 237 4.79 -7.90 -30.17
N LYS A 238 4.06 -8.02 -29.05
CA LYS A 238 2.70 -7.49 -28.88
C LYS A 238 2.66 -6.12 -28.19
N LYS A 239 3.43 -5.16 -28.72
CA LYS A 239 3.52 -3.80 -28.13
C LYS A 239 2.28 -2.98 -28.45
N VAL A 240 1.80 -2.22 -27.47
CA VAL A 240 0.61 -1.35 -27.59
C VAL A 240 0.90 0.12 -27.30
N ALA A 241 1.97 0.41 -26.57
CA ALA A 241 2.43 1.75 -26.24
C ALA A 241 3.96 1.81 -26.23
N SER A 242 4.51 3.00 -26.44
CA SER A 242 5.94 3.25 -26.36
C SER A 242 6.21 4.67 -25.88
N ILE A 243 7.43 4.90 -25.42
CA ILE A 243 7.96 6.23 -25.13
C ILE A 243 9.26 6.41 -25.92
N SER A 244 9.65 7.66 -26.15
CA SER A 244 10.90 7.99 -26.85
C SER A 244 12.01 8.47 -25.93
N ASP A 245 11.66 9.00 -24.76
CA ASP A 245 12.61 9.56 -23.80
C ASP A 245 12.01 9.62 -22.39
N TRP A 246 12.85 9.85 -21.39
CA TRP A 246 12.48 10.21 -20.03
C TRP A 246 13.48 11.23 -19.48
N CYS A 247 13.10 11.96 -18.43
CA CYS A 247 13.98 12.93 -17.81
C CYS A 247 13.80 12.94 -16.30
N ASP A 248 14.87 13.32 -15.61
CA ASP A 248 14.86 13.48 -14.15
C ASP A 248 14.50 14.92 -13.80
N LEU A 249 13.59 15.07 -12.83
CA LEU A 249 13.33 16.35 -12.20
C LEU A 249 14.48 16.73 -11.26
N LYS A 250 14.57 18.01 -10.93
CA LYS A 250 15.52 18.46 -9.92
C LYS A 250 15.19 17.79 -8.56
N PRO A 251 16.15 17.09 -7.93
CA PRO A 251 15.92 16.46 -6.64
C PRO A 251 15.47 17.47 -5.58
N GLU A 252 14.49 17.06 -4.77
CA GLU A 252 13.97 17.85 -3.63
C GLU A 252 13.38 19.22 -4.03
N ASP A 253 12.89 19.35 -5.28
CA ASP A 253 12.27 20.58 -5.79
C ASP A 253 10.77 20.36 -6.07
N GLU A 254 9.94 20.57 -5.05
CA GLU A 254 8.48 20.43 -5.18
C GLU A 254 7.89 21.36 -6.24
N SER A 255 8.52 22.53 -6.49
CA SER A 255 8.06 23.44 -7.54
C SER A 255 8.30 22.88 -8.93
N ASP A 256 9.43 22.21 -9.18
CA ASP A 256 9.69 21.52 -10.45
C ASP A 256 8.75 20.31 -10.63
N LEU A 257 8.46 19.57 -9.55
CA LEU A 257 7.44 18.51 -9.55
C LEU A 257 6.05 19.03 -9.88
N GLU A 258 5.61 20.14 -9.28
CA GLU A 258 4.32 20.75 -9.61
C GLU A 258 4.25 21.16 -11.09
N LEU A 259 5.34 21.67 -11.68
CA LEU A 259 5.38 22.01 -13.10
C LEU A 259 5.37 20.78 -14.02
N ALA A 260 6.00 19.69 -13.61
CA ALA A 260 5.91 18.42 -14.30
C ALA A 260 4.46 17.88 -14.27
N LEU A 261 3.81 17.94 -13.11
CA LEU A 261 2.42 17.50 -12.91
C LEU A 261 1.39 18.31 -13.69
N VAL A 262 1.69 19.57 -14.05
CA VAL A 262 0.87 20.35 -14.99
C VAL A 262 0.79 19.69 -16.36
N GLN A 263 1.83 18.97 -16.77
CA GLN A 263 1.94 18.39 -18.10
C GLN A 263 1.40 16.95 -18.16
N GLN A 264 1.70 16.12 -17.16
CA GLN A 264 1.31 14.70 -17.13
C GLN A 264 1.49 14.09 -15.73
N PRO A 265 0.94 12.89 -15.45
CA PRO A 265 1.31 12.09 -14.27
C PRO A 265 2.82 11.82 -14.19
N VAL A 266 3.35 11.75 -12.97
CA VAL A 266 4.80 11.64 -12.73
C VAL A 266 5.09 10.46 -11.82
N ALA A 267 5.97 9.55 -12.26
CA ALA A 267 6.54 8.52 -11.39
C ALA A 267 7.43 9.19 -10.34
N VAL A 268 7.20 8.90 -9.07
CA VAL A 268 7.99 9.43 -7.94
C VAL A 268 8.36 8.29 -7.00
N ALA A 269 9.42 8.50 -6.22
CA ALA A 269 9.76 7.61 -5.12
C ALA A 269 9.55 8.32 -3.77
N ILE A 270 9.12 7.56 -2.78
CA ILE A 270 8.87 8.00 -1.40
C ILE A 270 9.49 7.00 -0.41
N GLU A 271 9.64 7.41 0.85
CA GLU A 271 9.89 6.49 1.97
C GLU A 271 8.54 5.99 2.52
N ALA A 272 8.32 4.68 2.45
CA ALA A 272 7.06 4.03 2.78
C ALA A 272 7.19 2.93 3.85
N ASP A 273 8.39 2.62 4.34
CA ASP A 273 8.62 1.63 5.41
C ASP A 273 8.16 2.07 6.82
N GLN A 274 7.53 3.24 6.93
CA GLN A 274 6.97 3.76 8.18
C GLN A 274 5.52 3.31 8.39
N SER A 275 5.15 3.04 9.65
CA SER A 275 3.77 2.64 10.00
C SER A 275 2.72 3.68 9.61
N SER A 276 3.12 4.95 9.55
CA SER A 276 2.31 6.08 9.06
C SER A 276 1.84 5.90 7.62
N PHE A 277 2.68 5.33 6.77
CA PHE A 277 2.32 4.99 5.39
C PHE A 277 1.67 3.61 5.32
N GLN A 278 2.25 2.61 6.00
CA GLN A 278 1.74 1.23 6.00
C GLN A 278 0.25 1.14 6.35
N PHE A 279 -0.23 1.95 7.29
CA PHE A 279 -1.63 1.93 7.77
C PHE A 279 -2.44 3.17 7.40
N TYR A 280 -1.94 4.03 6.50
CA TYR A 280 -2.67 5.22 6.06
C TYR A 280 -4.09 4.85 5.58
N ASN A 281 -5.09 5.62 6.04
CA ASN A 281 -6.50 5.41 5.68
C ASN A 281 -7.16 6.64 5.03
N GLY A 282 -6.75 7.85 5.43
CA GLY A 282 -7.30 9.07 4.85
C GLY A 282 -6.82 10.34 5.56
N GLY A 283 -6.85 11.46 4.85
CA GLY A 283 -6.37 12.76 5.30
C GLY A 283 -5.14 13.23 4.53
N VAL A 284 -4.30 14.08 5.14
CA VAL A 284 -3.04 14.52 4.55
C VAL A 284 -1.89 14.01 5.42
N LEU A 285 -1.08 13.11 4.88
CA LEU A 285 0.11 12.60 5.55
C LEU A 285 1.19 13.70 5.56
N PRO A 286 1.62 14.23 6.71
CA PRO A 286 2.55 15.35 6.75
C PRO A 286 4.00 14.87 6.63
N ALA A 287 4.87 15.69 6.01
CA ALA A 287 6.29 15.37 5.80
C ALA A 287 7.04 14.95 7.08
N LYS A 288 6.67 15.47 8.25
CA LYS A 288 7.25 15.09 9.56
C LYS A 288 7.07 13.61 9.94
N LYS A 289 6.14 12.90 9.27
CA LYS A 289 5.85 11.47 9.47
C LYS A 289 6.49 10.58 8.42
N CYS A 290 7.22 11.19 7.48
CA CYS A 290 7.96 10.55 6.41
C CYS A 290 9.46 10.82 6.60
N GLY A 291 10.29 10.02 5.95
CA GLY A 291 11.71 10.31 5.82
C GLY A 291 12.12 10.52 4.36
N THR A 292 13.43 10.49 4.10
CA THR A 292 14.03 10.70 2.78
C THR A 292 14.79 9.47 2.24
N LYS A 293 14.70 8.32 2.93
CA LYS A 293 15.26 7.03 2.49
C LYS A 293 14.26 6.34 1.57
N LEU A 294 14.21 6.80 0.33
CA LEU A 294 13.27 6.34 -0.68
C LEU A 294 13.36 4.81 -0.91
N ASP A 295 12.23 4.12 -0.83
CA ASP A 295 12.12 2.65 -0.92
C ASP A 295 10.86 2.16 -1.66
N HIS A 296 9.97 3.08 -2.05
CA HIS A 296 8.75 2.75 -2.77
C HIS A 296 8.50 3.69 -3.96
N GLY A 297 8.21 3.11 -5.12
CA GLY A 297 7.80 3.84 -6.32
C GLY A 297 6.28 3.97 -6.39
N VAL A 298 5.79 5.18 -6.61
CA VAL A 298 4.36 5.51 -6.74
C VAL A 298 4.13 6.44 -7.93
N LEU A 299 2.87 6.74 -8.23
CA LEU A 299 2.49 7.70 -9.27
C LEU A 299 1.82 8.92 -8.63
N ALA A 300 2.35 10.11 -8.91
CA ALA A 300 1.69 11.37 -8.58
C ALA A 300 0.72 11.74 -9.71
N VAL A 301 -0.56 11.96 -9.35
CA VAL A 301 -1.71 12.17 -10.26
C VAL A 301 -2.58 13.34 -9.84
#